data_AF-A0A7S4KUV5-F1
#
_entry.id   AF-A0A7S4KUV5-F1
#
_cell.length_a   1.000
_cell.length_b   1.000
_cell.length_c   1.000
_cell.angle_alpha   90.00
_cell.angle_beta   90.00
_cell.angle_gamma   90.00
#
_symmetry.space_group_name_H-M   'P 1'
#
loop_
_entity.id
_entity.type
_entity.pdbx_description
1 polymer ?
#
loop_
_entity_poly.entity_id
_entity_poly.type
_entity_poly.pdbx_seq_one_letter_code
_entity_poly.pdbx_strand_id
1 'polypeptide(L)'
;LWLDVNKFHGTLCLTRLPSNLKYLYLHGNDFSGAIDLRSLPPKIKELTLQETRLSGTTDFSHLPDSLAYLYVNKTDLSGELSHKPGKVYLVEHSGVKLVKNE
;
A
#
# COMPACT_ATOMS: atom_id res chain seq x y z
N LEU A 1 10.69 -6.92 4.80
CA LEU A 1 10.14 -6.75 6.16
C LEU A 1 8.82 -7.46 6.17
N TRP A 2 8.73 -8.54 6.93
CA TRP A 2 7.58 -9.44 6.98
C TRP A 2 6.98 -9.33 8.38
N LEU A 3 5.82 -8.69 8.46
CA LEU A 3 5.05 -8.49 9.69
C LEU A 3 3.61 -8.96 9.49
N ASP A 4 3.34 -9.66 8.39
CA ASP A 4 2.02 -10.15 8.01
C ASP A 4 1.49 -11.22 8.95
N VAL A 5 0.16 -11.36 8.99
CA VAL A 5 -0.59 -12.35 9.77
C VAL A 5 -0.25 -12.29 11.27
N ASN A 6 -0.47 -11.12 11.86
CA ASN A 6 -0.24 -10.85 13.27
C ASN A 6 -1.43 -10.06 13.87
N LYS A 7 -1.29 -9.62 15.11
CA LYS A 7 -2.27 -8.75 15.79
C LYS A 7 -1.75 -7.33 15.98
N PHE A 8 -0.83 -6.88 15.12
CA PHE A 8 -0.36 -5.50 15.20
C PHE A 8 -1.49 -4.54 14.87
N HIS A 9 -1.57 -3.45 15.62
CA HIS A 9 -2.65 -2.47 15.52
C HIS A 9 -2.09 -1.05 15.61
N GLY A 10 -2.97 -0.07 15.36
CA GLY A 10 -2.61 1.34 15.35
C GLY A 10 -2.22 1.83 13.96
N THR A 11 -1.69 3.04 13.90
CA THR A 11 -1.38 3.72 12.63
C THR A 11 0.00 3.34 12.10
N LEU A 12 0.16 3.38 10.78
CA LEU A 12 1.44 3.11 10.12
C LEU A 12 2.27 4.39 10.01
N CYS A 13 3.53 4.32 10.45
CA CYS A 13 4.52 5.37 10.23
C CYS A 13 5.67 4.82 9.36
N LEU A 14 5.75 5.27 8.10
CA LEU A 14 6.71 4.74 7.12
C LEU A 14 8.03 5.53 7.06
N THR A 15 8.17 6.59 7.86
CA THR A 15 9.27 7.58 7.77
C THR A 15 10.66 7.04 8.12
N ARG A 16 10.75 5.87 8.76
CA ARG A 16 12.01 5.27 9.25
C ARG A 16 12.30 3.90 8.65
N LEU A 17 11.73 3.58 7.50
CA LEU A 17 12.02 2.33 6.81
C LEU A 17 13.45 2.36 6.20
N PRO A 18 14.18 1.24 6.18
CA PRO A 18 15.47 1.16 5.52
C PRO A 18 15.38 1.53 4.04
N SER A 19 16.29 2.38 3.55
CA SER A 19 16.27 2.88 2.16
C SER A 19 16.45 1.79 1.11
N ASN A 20 17.02 0.65 1.48
CA ASN A 20 17.23 -0.51 0.61
C ASN A 20 16.10 -1.55 0.67
N LEU A 21 15.03 -1.30 1.44
CA LEU A 21 13.92 -2.22 1.60
C LEU A 21 13.20 -2.45 0.26
N LYS A 22 13.02 -3.71 -0.10
CA LYS A 22 12.38 -4.14 -1.37
C LYS A 22 10.98 -4.70 -1.18
N TYR A 23 10.69 -5.27 -0.02
CA TYR A 23 9.45 -6.00 0.25
C TYR A 23 8.91 -5.57 1.60
N LEU A 24 7.66 -5.13 1.65
CA LEU A 24 6.96 -4.76 2.88
C LEU A 24 5.63 -5.50 2.95
N TYR A 25 5.57 -6.51 3.82
CA TYR A 25 4.38 -7.32 4.02
C TYR A 25 3.73 -6.98 5.37
N LEU A 26 2.54 -6.37 5.33
CA LEU A 26 1.79 -5.90 6.49
C LEU A 26 0.37 -6.49 6.57
N HIS A 27 0.01 -7.35 5.61
CA HIS A 27 -1.35 -7.87 5.47
C HIS A 27 -1.78 -8.74 6.65
N GLY A 28 -3.10 -8.87 6.87
CA GLY A 28 -3.62 -9.69 7.96
C GLY A 28 -3.23 -9.16 9.35
N ASN A 29 -3.29 -7.85 9.53
CA ASN A 29 -3.09 -7.15 10.80
C ASN A 29 -4.25 -6.18 11.07
N ASP A 30 -4.38 -5.69 12.30
CA ASP A 30 -5.38 -4.69 12.69
C ASP A 30 -4.87 -3.23 12.56
N PHE A 31 -3.91 -2.97 11.65
CA PHE A 31 -3.47 -1.61 11.34
C PHE A 31 -4.64 -0.77 10.86
N SER A 32 -4.72 0.48 11.30
CA SER A 32 -5.87 1.36 11.05
C SER A 32 -5.47 2.81 10.79
N GLY A 33 -6.44 3.58 10.28
CA GLY A 33 -6.25 4.98 9.94
C GLY A 33 -5.61 5.19 8.56
N ALA A 34 -5.29 6.45 8.25
CA ALA A 34 -4.72 6.85 6.98
C ALA A 34 -3.25 6.40 6.83
N ILE A 35 -2.83 6.21 5.58
CA ILE A 35 -1.47 5.85 5.22
C ILE A 35 -0.82 6.96 4.37
N ASP A 36 0.41 7.33 4.72
CA ASP A 36 1.21 8.28 3.95
C ASP A 36 2.29 7.55 3.15
N LEU A 37 2.12 7.53 1.82
CA LEU A 37 2.99 6.81 0.90
C LEU A 37 4.26 7.59 0.51
N ARG A 38 4.37 8.89 0.86
CA ARG A 38 5.51 9.75 0.48
C ARG A 38 6.86 9.27 1.02
N SER A 39 6.83 8.51 2.11
CA SER A 39 8.04 7.99 2.77
C SER A 39 8.39 6.56 2.37
N LEU A 40 7.74 5.99 1.34
CA LEU A 40 8.09 4.67 0.87
C LEU A 40 9.54 4.63 0.35
N PRO A 41 10.33 3.61 0.71
CA PRO A 41 11.69 3.45 0.19
C PRO A 41 11.69 3.37 -1.35
N PRO A 42 12.62 4.05 -2.04
CA PRO A 42 12.63 4.14 -3.49
C PRO A 42 12.97 2.82 -4.21
N LYS A 43 13.36 1.77 -3.46
CA LYS A 43 13.65 0.43 -4.00
C LYS A 43 12.54 -0.59 -3.73
N ILE A 44 11.42 -0.16 -3.15
CA ILE A 44 10.31 -1.06 -2.85
C ILE A 44 9.71 -1.63 -4.14
N LYS A 45 9.53 -2.95 -4.17
CA LYS A 45 8.99 -3.69 -5.31
C LYS A 45 7.59 -4.22 -5.03
N GLU A 46 7.30 -4.49 -3.77
CA GLU A 46 6.03 -5.06 -3.34
C GLU A 46 5.60 -4.49 -1.99
N LEU A 47 4.32 -4.12 -1.94
CA LEU A 47 3.64 -3.60 -0.76
C LEU A 47 2.30 -4.34 -0.60
N THR A 48 2.14 -5.06 0.52
CA THR A 48 0.91 -5.79 0.84
C THR A 48 0.23 -5.16 2.05
N LEU A 49 -0.96 -4.61 1.86
CA LEU A 49 -1.79 -3.94 2.88
C LEU A 49 -3.17 -4.59 3.01
N GLN A 50 -3.45 -5.64 2.23
CA GLN A 50 -4.74 -6.31 2.23
C GLN A 50 -5.11 -6.86 3.60
N GLU A 51 -6.41 -6.97 3.85
CA GLU A 51 -6.90 -7.51 5.12
C GLU A 51 -6.37 -6.72 6.33
N THR A 52 -6.42 -5.39 6.21
CA THR A 52 -6.18 -4.45 7.31
C THR A 52 -7.35 -3.47 7.43
N ARG A 53 -7.39 -2.70 8.52
CA ARG A 53 -8.41 -1.66 8.77
C ARG A 53 -7.94 -0.26 8.37
N LEU A 54 -6.94 -0.19 7.48
CA LEU A 54 -6.46 1.07 6.93
C LEU A 54 -7.60 1.74 6.17
N SER A 55 -7.75 3.04 6.38
CA SER A 55 -8.92 3.78 5.94
C SER A 55 -8.58 5.18 5.47
N GLY A 56 -9.50 5.77 4.71
CA GLY A 56 -9.39 7.15 4.24
C GLY A 56 -8.75 7.29 2.86
N THR A 57 -8.76 8.53 2.38
CA THR A 57 -8.28 8.86 1.03
C THR A 57 -6.76 8.85 0.98
N THR A 58 -6.20 8.04 0.09
CA THR A 58 -4.77 7.86 -0.12
C THR A 58 -4.35 8.45 -1.45
N ASP A 59 -3.27 9.22 -1.44
CA ASP A 59 -2.63 9.71 -2.65
C ASP A 59 -1.64 8.68 -3.20
N PHE A 60 -2.07 7.93 -4.21
CA PHE A 60 -1.26 6.91 -4.87
C PHE A 60 -0.26 7.47 -5.89
N SER A 61 -0.25 8.79 -6.15
CA SER A 61 0.74 9.41 -7.04
C SER A 61 2.18 9.29 -6.50
N HIS A 62 2.33 9.07 -5.19
CA HIS A 62 3.60 8.92 -4.49
C HIS A 62 4.18 7.50 -4.51
N LEU A 63 3.54 6.53 -5.19
CA LEU A 63 4.08 5.17 -5.31
C LEU A 63 5.41 5.19 -6.10
N PRO A 64 6.51 4.61 -5.57
CA PRO A 64 7.78 4.56 -6.28
C PRO A 64 7.67 3.82 -7.62
N ASP A 65 8.45 4.24 -8.61
CA ASP A 65 8.44 3.59 -9.92
C ASP A 65 8.91 2.14 -9.87
N SER A 66 9.77 1.79 -8.90
CA SER A 66 10.22 0.42 -8.64
C SER A 66 9.12 -0.55 -8.21
N LEU A 67 7.99 -0.03 -7.71
CA LEU A 67 6.89 -0.85 -7.21
C LEU A 67 6.24 -1.59 -8.38
N ALA A 68 6.24 -2.91 -8.31
CA ALA A 68 5.63 -3.80 -9.30
C ALA A 68 4.29 -4.38 -8.80
N TYR A 69 4.14 -4.54 -7.50
CA TYR A 69 2.97 -5.18 -6.89
C TYR A 69 2.42 -4.34 -5.74
N LEU A 70 1.13 -4.02 -5.80
CA LEU A 70 0.38 -3.36 -4.72
C LEU A 70 -0.90 -4.11 -4.44
N TYR A 71 -1.06 -4.55 -3.20
CA TYR A 71 -2.26 -5.25 -2.73
C TYR A 71 -2.91 -4.41 -1.64
N VAL A 72 -4.08 -3.83 -1.94
CA VAL A 72 -4.89 -3.02 -1.01
C VAL A 72 -6.33 -3.53 -0.92
N ASN A 73 -6.58 -4.70 -1.48
CA ASN A 73 -7.90 -5.34 -1.44
C ASN A 73 -8.34 -5.61 0.00
N LYS A 74 -9.65 -5.56 0.25
CA LYS A 74 -10.22 -5.71 1.60
C LYS A 74 -9.60 -4.71 2.61
N THR A 75 -9.58 -3.44 2.23
CA THR A 75 -9.25 -2.31 3.12
C THR A 75 -10.32 -1.22 2.95
N ASP A 76 -10.38 -0.28 3.88
CA ASP A 76 -11.27 0.89 3.79
C ASP A 76 -10.58 2.09 3.11
N LEU A 77 -9.45 1.84 2.42
CA LEU A 77 -8.73 2.86 1.67
C LEU A 77 -9.53 3.29 0.44
N SER A 78 -9.47 4.57 0.12
CA SER A 78 -10.03 5.14 -1.10
C SER A 78 -9.00 6.01 -1.81
N GLY A 79 -9.28 6.38 -3.06
CA GLY A 79 -8.39 7.21 -3.87
C GLY A 79 -8.33 6.74 -5.32
N GLU A 80 -7.63 7.50 -6.14
CA GLU A 80 -7.42 7.17 -7.55
C GLU A 80 -6.03 6.60 -7.74
N LEU A 81 -5.95 5.46 -8.41
CA LEU A 81 -4.69 4.79 -8.74
C LEU A 81 -4.57 4.71 -10.25
N SER A 82 -3.62 5.46 -10.81
CA SER A 82 -3.28 5.40 -12.22
C SER A 82 -2.70 4.03 -12.59
N HIS A 83 -3.32 3.39 -13.57
CA HIS A 83 -2.80 2.19 -14.19
C HIS A 83 -1.45 2.48 -14.86
N LYS A 84 -0.43 1.67 -14.58
CA LYS A 84 0.90 1.75 -15.19
C LYS A 84 1.23 0.39 -15.83
N PRO A 85 1.78 0.34 -17.07
CA PRO A 85 2.17 -0.91 -17.72
C PRO A 85 3.15 -1.73 -16.86
N GLY A 86 2.96 -3.05 -16.86
CA GLY A 86 3.84 -3.98 -16.13
C GLY A 86 3.69 -3.96 -14.60
N LYS A 87 2.74 -3.20 -14.06
CA LYS A 87 2.41 -3.19 -12.62
C LYS A 87 1.14 -3.98 -12.36
N VAL A 88 1.09 -4.66 -11.22
CA VAL A 88 -0.04 -5.46 -10.77
C VAL A 88 -0.63 -4.82 -9.53
N TYR A 89 -1.93 -4.49 -9.61
CA TYR A 89 -2.67 -3.86 -8.54
C TYR A 89 -3.89 -4.70 -8.19
N LEU A 90 -4.02 -5.10 -6.93
CA LEU A 90 -5.23 -5.75 -6.42
C LEU A 90 -5.95 -4.77 -5.49
N VAL A 91 -7.06 -4.21 -5.99
CA VAL A 91 -7.84 -3.15 -5.32
C VAL A 91 -9.28 -3.59 -5.01
N GLU A 92 -9.63 -4.84 -5.31
CA GLU A 92 -10.98 -5.36 -5.11
C GLU A 92 -11.42 -5.23 -3.65
N HIS A 93 -12.69 -4.92 -3.40
CA HIS A 93 -13.21 -4.70 -2.05
C HIS A 93 -12.44 -3.61 -1.27
N SER A 94 -11.94 -2.60 -1.97
CA SER A 94 -11.52 -1.31 -1.41
C SER A 94 -12.29 -0.18 -2.08
N GLY A 95 -12.15 1.05 -1.59
CA GLY A 95 -12.64 2.26 -2.25
C GLY A 95 -11.69 2.81 -3.32
N VAL A 96 -10.61 2.10 -3.67
CA VAL A 96 -9.60 2.57 -4.63
C VAL A 96 -10.10 2.35 -6.06
N LYS A 97 -10.09 3.42 -6.85
CA LYS A 97 -10.51 3.41 -8.26
C LYS A 97 -9.29 3.34 -9.16
N LEU A 98 -9.19 2.27 -9.96
CA LEU A 98 -8.19 2.18 -11.01
C LEU A 98 -8.60 3.07 -12.19
N VAL A 99 -7.79 4.09 -12.47
CA VAL A 99 -7.99 4.99 -13.61
C VAL A 99 -6.99 4.65 -14.71
N LYS A 100 -7.45 4.60 -15.96
CA LYS A 100 -6.54 4.47 -17.11
C LYS A 100 -6.00 5.86 -17.41
N ASN A 101 -4.68 5.99 -17.49
CA ASN A 101 -4.09 7.19 -18.06
C ASN A 101 -4.27 7.09 -19.59
N GLU A 102 -4.97 8.05 -20.19
CA GLU A 102 -5.07 8.22 -21.65
C GLU A 102 -3.72 8.58 -22.28
#